data_AF-A0A6F9ALD5-F1
#
_entry.id   AF-A0A6F9ALD5-F1
#
_cell.length_a   1.000
_cell.length_b   1.000
_cell.length_c   1.000
_cell.angle_alpha   90.00
_cell.angle_beta   90.00
_cell.angle_gamma   90.00
#
_symmetry.space_group_name_H-M   'P 1'
#
loop_
_entity.id
_entity.type
_entity.pdbx_description
1 polymer ?
#
loop_
_entity_poly.entity_id
_entity_poly.type
_entity_poly.pdbx_seq_one_letter_code
_entity_poly.pdbx_strand_id
1 'polypeptide(L)' 'MCVRVEKVAASLVPEFLSRKKTIACMDEEHPRIDANINNRSDLRQILHLDGLSKKNKVIQLAS' A
#
# COMPACT_ATOMS: atom_id res chain seq x y z
N MET A 1 -11.55 9.11 13.14
CA MET A 1 -11.26 9.56 11.76
C MET A 1 -11.89 8.57 10.80
N CYS A 2 -12.91 8.99 10.04
CA CYS A 2 -13.51 8.13 9.01
C CYS A 2 -12.58 8.12 7.79
N VAL A 3 -11.92 6.99 7.53
CA VAL A 3 -11.10 6.84 6.32
C VAL A 3 -12.05 6.59 5.15
N ARG A 4 -12.01 7.47 4.16
CA ARG A 4 -12.82 7.36 2.94
C ARG A 4 -12.31 6.22 2.06
N VAL A 5 -13.21 5.42 1.50
CA VAL A 5 -12.90 4.24 0.68
C VAL A 5 -11.99 4.62 -0.50
N GLU A 6 -12.22 5.78 -1.08
CA GLU A 6 -11.45 6.34 -2.19
C GLU A 6 -9.98 6.56 -1.82
N LYS A 7 -9.70 6.99 -0.59
CA LYS A 7 -8.32 7.15 -0.10
C LYS A 7 -7.62 5.80 0.03
N VAL A 8 -8.32 4.80 0.55
CA VAL A 8 -7.77 3.43 0.67
C VAL A 8 -7.51 2.84 -0.71
N ALA A 9 -8.46 2.97 -1.63
CA ALA A 9 -8.36 2.45 -3.00
C ALA A 9 -7.21 3.09 -3.77
N ALA A 10 -7.05 4.42 -3.67
CA ALA A 10 -5.97 5.15 -4.32
C ALA A 10 -4.58 4.70 -3.85
N SER A 11 -4.47 4.12 -2.65
CA SER A 11 -3.19 3.69 -2.05
C SER A 11 -2.79 2.26 -2.31
N LEU A 12 -3.72 1.39 -2.70
CA LEU A 12 -3.43 -0.03 -2.90
C LEU A 12 -2.43 -0.26 -4.04
N VAL A 13 -2.68 0.35 -5.20
CA VAL A 13 -1.86 0.13 -6.40
C VAL A 13 -0.46 0.73 -6.24
N PRO A 14 -0.29 1.99 -5.79
CA PRO A 14 1.04 2.56 -5.51
C PRO A 14 1.79 1.76 -4.45
N GLU A 15 1.13 1.32 -3.39
CA GLU A 15 1.78 0.52 -2.35
C GLU A 15 2.27 -0.83 -2.89
N PHE A 16 1.46 -1.50 -3.72
CA PHE A 16 1.86 -2.76 -4.36
C PHE A 16 3.03 -2.59 -5.32
N LEU A 17 3.05 -1.50 -6.07
CA LEU A 17 4.09 -1.20 -7.05
C LEU A 17 5.34 -0.55 -6.44
N SER A 18 5.31 -0.13 -5.17
CA SER A 18 6.43 0.57 -4.49
C SER A 18 7.79 -0.11 -4.60
N ARG A 19 7.81 -1.43 -4.76
CA ARG A 19 9.03 -2.24 -4.90
C ARG A 19 9.36 -2.61 -6.35
N LYS A 20 8.62 -2.06 -7.32
CA LYS A 20 8.74 -2.38 -8.74
C LYS A 20 9.10 -1.11 -9.52
N LYS A 21 9.87 -1.26 -10.59
CA LYS A 21 10.24 -0.16 -11.49
C LYS A 21 9.03 0.54 -12.12
N THR A 22 7.91 -0.17 -12.23
CA THR A 22 6.64 0.30 -12.80
C THR A 22 6.02 1.47 -12.02
N ILE A 23 6.43 1.73 -10.77
CA ILE A 23 5.85 2.84 -10.01
C ILE A 23 6.17 4.22 -10.58
N ALA A 24 7.32 4.40 -11.23
CA ALA A 24 7.68 5.69 -11.84
C ALA A 24 6.70 6.05 -12.96
N CYS A 25 6.43 5.10 -13.87
CA CYS A 25 5.45 5.26 -14.94
C CYS A 25 4.04 5.54 -14.39
N MET A 26 3.66 4.88 -13.29
CA MET A 26 2.35 5.14 -12.67
C MET A 26 2.29 6.47 -11.92
N ASP A 27 3.37 6.89 -11.26
CA ASP A 27 3.44 8.20 -10.58
C ASP A 27 3.44 9.35 -11.61
N GLU A 28 3.92 9.11 -12.84
CA GLU A 28 3.82 10.05 -13.99
C GLU A 28 2.38 10.15 -14.53
N GLU A 29 1.73 9.02 -14.79
CA GLU A 29 0.36 8.98 -15.34
C GLU A 29 -0.73 9.31 -14.30
N HIS A 30 -0.46 9.01 -13.03
CA HIS A 30 -1.37 9.21 -11.92
C HIS A 30 -0.62 9.73 -10.68
N PRO A 31 -0.28 11.04 -10.65
CA PRO A 31 0.47 11.63 -9.57
C PRO A 31 -0.18 11.40 -8.21
N ARG A 32 0.62 11.07 -7.20
CA ARG A 32 0.11 10.88 -5.84
C ARG A 32 -0.46 12.20 -5.32
N ILE A 33 -1.77 12.19 -5.14
CA ILE A 33 -2.55 13.26 -4.51
C ILE A 33 -2.60 13.07 -2.99
N ASP A 34 -2.88 14.14 -2.22
CA ASP A 34 -3.06 14.13 -0.74
C ASP A 34 -4.14 13.15 -0.23
N ALA A 35 -4.88 12.54 -1.15
CA ALA A 35 -5.78 11.44 -0.88
C ALA A 35 -5.04 10.13 -0.55
N ASN A 36 -3.77 10.00 -0.94
CA ASN A 36 -3.02 8.77 -0.79
C ASN A 36 -2.50 8.56 0.63
N ILE A 37 -2.78 7.41 1.22
CA ILE A 37 -2.12 6.92 2.44
C ILE A 37 -0.67 6.57 2.07
N ASN A 38 0.25 7.43 2.50
CA ASN A 38 1.68 7.36 2.23
C ASN A 38 2.47 6.53 3.24
N ASN A 39 1.81 6.04 4.31
CA ASN A 39 2.40 5.16 5.31
C ASN A 39 1.84 3.74 5.16
N ARG A 40 2.70 2.81 4.76
CA ARG A 40 2.38 1.39 4.64
C ARG A 40 1.85 0.77 5.93
N SER A 41 2.34 1.21 7.09
CA SER A 41 1.87 0.71 8.38
C SER A 41 0.43 1.16 8.65
N ASP A 42 0.11 2.40 8.31
CA ASP A 42 -1.25 2.94 8.47
C ASP A 42 -2.21 2.26 7.50
N LEU A 43 -1.81 2.08 6.23
CA LEU A 43 -2.60 1.33 5.24
C LEU A 43 -2.83 -0.12 5.68
N ARG A 44 -1.82 -0.76 6.27
CA ARG A 44 -1.93 -2.12 6.82
C ARG A 44 -2.92 -2.19 7.97
N GLN A 45 -2.89 -1.21 8.86
CA GLN A 45 -3.80 -1.12 10.01
C GLN A 45 -5.24 -0.88 9.55
N ILE A 46 -5.45 0.04 8.60
CA ILE A 46 -6.77 0.37 8.03
C ILE A 46 -7.40 -0.84 7.32
N LEU A 47 -6.58 -1.64 6.64
CA LEU A 47 -7.03 -2.86 5.96
C LEU A 47 -7.07 -4.08 6.89
N HIS A 48 -6.73 -3.93 8.18
CA HIS A 48 -6.65 -5.01 9.16
C HIS A 48 -5.73 -6.18 8.73
N LEU A 49 -4.63 -5.88 8.03
CA LEU A 49 -3.71 -6.86 7.43
C LEU A 49 -2.52 -7.22 8.34
N ASP A 50 -2.48 -6.76 9.59
CA ASP A 50 -1.36 -6.99 10.51
C ASP A 50 -1.02 -8.48 10.71
N GLY A 51 -2.04 -9.33 10.81
CA GLY A 51 -1.87 -10.78 10.94
C GLY A 51 -1.29 -11.43 9.68
N LEU A 52 -1.75 -11.00 8.50
CA LEU A 52 -1.27 -11.47 7.20
C LEU A 52 0.19 -11.05 6.94
N SER A 53 0.54 -9.82 7.29
CA SER A 53 1.90 -9.31 7.09
C SER A 53 2.94 -10.04 7.95
N LYS A 54 2.57 -10.44 9.18
CA LYS A 54 3.42 -11.31 10.02
C LYS A 54 3.64 -12.68 9.38
N LYS A 55 2.57 -13.31 8.89
CA LYS A 55 2.65 -14.61 8.18
C LYS A 55 3.52 -14.54 6.93
N ASN A 56 3.34 -13.50 6.11
CA ASN A 56 4.10 -13.34 4.86
C ASN A 56 5.59 -13.12 5.08
N LYS A 57 6.00 -12.45 6.17
CA LYS A 57 7.42 -12.34 6.54
C LYS A 57 8.03 -13.71 6.87
N VAL A 58 7.31 -14.55 7.60
CA VAL A 58 7.78 -15.91 7.93
C VAL A 58 7.97 -16.75 6.66
N ILE A 59 7.02 -16.66 5.73
CA ILE A 59 7.10 -17.37 4.44
C ILE A 59 8.27 -16.86 3.59
N GLN A 60 8.50 -15.54 3.53
CA GLN A 60 9.63 -14.95 2.80
C GLN A 60 11.00 -15.36 3.35
N LEU A 61 11.13 -15.58 4.66
CA LEU A 61 12.39 -16.02 5.26
C LEU A 61 12.67 -17.52 5.08
N ALA A 62 11.65 -18.28 4.66
CA ALA A 62 11.74 -19.71 4.40
C ALA A 62 11.94 -20.06 2.92
N SER A 63 12.01 -19.06 2.03
CA SER A 63 12.25 -19.20 0.58
C SER A 63 13.62 -18.66 0.21
#